data_AF-A0A6B0Z1T4-F1
#
_entry.id   AF-A0A6B0Z1T4-F1
#
_cell.length_a   1.000
_cell.length_b   1.000
_cell.length_c   1.000
_cell.angle_alpha   90.00
_cell.angle_beta   90.00
_cell.angle_gamma   90.00
#
_symmetry.space_group_name_H-M   'P 1'
#
loop_
_entity.id
_entity.type
_entity.pdbx_description
1 polymer ?
#
loop_
_entity_poly.entity_id
_entity_poly.type
_entity_poly.pdbx_seq_one_letter_code
_entity_poly.pdbx_strand_id
1 'polypeptide(L)'
;MAETQDKNQRLEYNRTIGVTAMFGRGFYYPVDIVAGADDRLYVLNRSSDGDKRGVRVTIMNLDEDYFGIFGAWGAENGQFTWPNSITMD
;
A
#
# COMPACT_ATOMS: atom_id res chain seq x y z
N MET A 1 7.76 41.05 -15.96
CA MET A 1 6.60 40.13 -16.00
C MET A 1 7.18 38.76 -16.35
N ALA A 2 7.14 37.80 -15.43
CA ALA A 2 7.71 36.47 -15.67
C ALA A 2 6.68 35.66 -16.47
N GLU A 3 7.06 35.18 -17.64
CA GLU A 3 6.25 34.27 -18.44
C GLU A 3 6.11 32.93 -17.71
N THR A 4 4.87 32.50 -17.50
CA THR A 4 4.56 31.18 -16.96
C THR A 4 4.77 30.16 -18.07
N GLN A 5 5.86 29.40 -17.98
CA GLN A 5 6.18 28.33 -18.92
C GLN A 5 5.13 27.21 -18.81
N ASP A 6 4.49 26.86 -19.93
CA ASP A 6 3.41 25.88 -20.01
C ASP A 6 3.92 24.47 -19.63
N LYS A 7 3.59 24.03 -18.41
CA LYS A 7 4.06 22.76 -17.83
C LYS A 7 3.21 21.58 -18.29
N ASN A 8 3.10 21.38 -19.60
CA ASN A 8 2.53 20.15 -20.16
C ASN A 8 3.55 18.99 -20.11
N GLN A 9 4.26 18.86 -18.99
CA GLN A 9 5.28 17.83 -18.75
C GLN A 9 4.57 16.53 -18.36
N ARG A 10 4.54 15.57 -19.28
CA ARG A 10 3.99 14.24 -19.04
C ARG A 10 4.88 13.49 -18.05
N LEU A 11 4.29 13.02 -16.96
CA LEU A 11 4.98 12.11 -16.03
C LEU A 11 5.00 10.70 -16.63
N GLU A 12 6.18 10.10 -16.66
CA GLU A 12 6.35 8.69 -16.99
C GLU A 12 6.68 7.93 -15.71
N TYR A 13 5.95 6.84 -15.46
CA TYR A 13 6.32 5.94 -14.38
C TYR A 13 7.56 5.16 -14.80
N ASN A 14 8.51 4.95 -13.88
CA ASN A 14 9.71 4.15 -14.17
C ASN A 14 9.58 2.68 -13.72
N ARG A 15 8.61 2.37 -12.86
CA ARG A 15 8.38 1.02 -12.32
C ARG A 15 6.95 0.80 -11.87
N THR A 16 6.58 -0.48 -11.85
CA THR A 16 5.38 -1.01 -11.20
C THR A 16 5.85 -1.97 -10.13
N ILE A 17 5.35 -1.82 -8.91
CA ILE A 17 5.79 -2.59 -7.75
C ILE A 17 4.68 -3.55 -7.32
N GLY A 18 5.08 -4.78 -7.00
CA GLY A 18 4.22 -5.78 -6.38
C GLY A 18 3.44 -6.67 -7.35
N VAL A 19 2.78 -7.67 -6.76
CA VAL A 19 2.01 -8.70 -7.45
C VAL A 19 0.72 -8.97 -6.69
N THR A 20 -0.33 -9.38 -7.40
CA THR A 20 -1.56 -9.87 -6.76
C THR A 20 -1.26 -11.13 -5.97
N ALA A 21 -1.36 -11.06 -4.65
CA ALA A 21 -1.12 -12.18 -3.75
C ALA A 21 -2.15 -12.19 -2.62
N MET A 22 -2.97 -13.25 -2.56
CA MET A 22 -3.97 -13.42 -1.50
C MET A 22 -3.35 -13.42 -0.10
N PHE A 23 -2.09 -13.83 0.03
CA PHE A 23 -1.32 -13.81 1.28
C PHE A 23 0.19 -13.68 1.02
N GLY A 24 0.95 -13.18 2.00
CA GLY A 24 2.41 -13.09 1.93
C GLY A 24 2.93 -11.90 1.12
N ARG A 25 3.99 -12.14 0.33
CA ARG A 25 4.71 -11.12 -0.46
C ARG A 25 3.85 -10.64 -1.64
N GLY A 26 3.05 -9.61 -1.40
CA GLY A 26 2.25 -8.92 -2.42
C GLY A 26 1.00 -8.27 -1.85
N PHE A 27 0.10 -7.89 -2.76
CA PHE A 27 -1.07 -7.09 -2.44
C PHE A 27 -2.37 -7.79 -2.82
N TYR A 28 -3.43 -7.50 -2.07
CA TYR A 28 -4.77 -7.99 -2.37
C TYR A 28 -5.79 -6.88 -2.12
N TYR A 29 -6.24 -6.25 -3.20
CA TYR A 29 -7.04 -5.02 -3.17
C TYR A 29 -6.37 -3.91 -2.31
N PRO A 30 -5.17 -3.43 -2.71
CA PRO A 30 -4.52 -2.32 -2.03
C PRO A 30 -5.38 -1.05 -2.17
N VAL A 31 -5.57 -0.31 -1.08
CA VAL A 31 -6.43 0.89 -1.05
C VAL A 31 -5.68 2.16 -0.66
N ASP A 32 -4.57 2.03 0.06
CA ASP A 32 -3.77 3.17 0.47
C ASP A 32 -2.32 2.75 0.79
N ILE A 33 -1.41 3.72 0.82
CA ILE A 33 0.01 3.54 1.10
C ILE A 33 0.56 4.73 1.89
N VAL A 34 1.42 4.45 2.87
CA VAL A 34 2.22 5.49 3.53
C VAL A 34 3.70 5.11 3.48
N ALA A 35 4.55 6.09 3.14
CA ALA A 35 5.99 5.96 3.26
C ALA A 35 6.39 6.28 4.71
N GLY A 36 7.18 5.40 5.31
CA GLY A 36 7.75 5.58 6.64
C GLY A 36 9.27 5.70 6.61
N ALA A 37 9.88 5.62 7.79
CA ALA A 37 11.33 5.59 7.93
C ALA A 37 11.96 4.35 7.28
N ASP A 38 13.29 4.40 7.08
CA ASP A 38 14.12 3.30 6.57
C ASP A 38 13.65 2.73 5.21
N ASP A 39 13.21 3.62 4.31
CA ASP A 39 12.72 3.30 2.96
C ASP A 39 11.55 2.30 2.94
N ARG A 40 10.77 2.24 4.03
CA ARG A 40 9.62 1.35 4.14
C ARG A 40 8.34 1.97 3.60
N LEU A 41 7.64 1.18 2.82
CA LEU A 41 6.29 1.40 2.34
C LEU A 41 5.34 0.47 3.11
N TYR A 42 4.29 1.06 3.69
CA TYR A 42 3.23 0.35 4.38
C TYR A 42 1.98 0.40 3.52
N VAL A 43 1.67 -0.71 2.86
CA VAL A 43 0.55 -0.81 1.91
C VAL A 43 -0.65 -1.46 2.57
N LEU A 44 -1.74 -0.73 2.66
CA LEU A 44 -2.99 -1.19 3.26
C LEU A 44 -3.82 -1.98 2.24
N ASN A 45 -4.13 -3.23 2.57
CA ASN A 45 -4.93 -4.14 1.76
C ASN A 45 -6.31 -4.29 2.38
N ARG A 46 -7.36 -3.97 1.61
CA ARG A 46 -8.76 -4.04 2.05
C ARG A 46 -9.40 -5.39 1.77
N SER A 47 -8.83 -6.20 0.88
CA SER A 47 -9.43 -7.46 0.43
C SER A 47 -10.82 -7.28 -0.22
N SER A 48 -11.61 -8.35 -0.34
CA SER A 48 -13.00 -8.34 -0.82
C SER A 48 -13.95 -8.98 0.20
N ASP A 49 -15.27 -8.84 -0.01
CA ASP A 49 -16.30 -9.49 0.82
C ASP A 49 -16.15 -11.02 0.85
N GLY A 50 -15.77 -11.59 -0.30
CA GLY A 50 -15.68 -13.03 -0.51
C GLY A 50 -14.39 -13.66 0.02
N ASP A 51 -13.35 -12.87 0.27
CA ASP A 51 -12.10 -13.35 0.87
C ASP A 51 -11.55 -12.31 1.82
N LYS A 52 -11.58 -12.59 3.12
CA LYS A 52 -11.14 -11.70 4.19
C LYS A 52 -9.67 -11.89 4.58
N ARG A 53 -9.01 -12.94 4.08
CA ARG A 53 -7.61 -13.27 4.43
C ARG A 53 -6.62 -12.22 3.94
N GLY A 54 -7.04 -11.40 2.97
CA GLY A 54 -6.25 -10.32 2.42
C GLY A 54 -6.24 -9.02 3.23
N VAL A 55 -7.06 -8.88 4.27
CA VAL A 55 -7.09 -7.66 5.09
C VAL A 55 -5.84 -7.58 5.95
N ARG A 56 -4.90 -6.70 5.59
CA ARG A 56 -3.61 -6.54 6.25
C ARG A 56 -2.86 -5.30 5.78
N VAL A 57 -1.80 -4.93 6.49
CA VAL A 57 -0.74 -4.07 5.96
C VAL A 57 0.41 -4.94 5.48
N THR A 58 0.91 -4.71 4.27
CA THR A 58 2.13 -5.31 3.71
C THR A 58 3.26 -4.29 3.81
N ILE A 59 4.43 -4.70 4.31
CA ILE A 59 5.61 -3.84 4.45
C ILE A 59 6.65 -4.24 3.40
N MET A 60 7.07 -3.28 2.57
CA MET A 60 8.10 -3.47 1.55
C MET A 60 8.89 -2.18 1.28
N ASN A 61 9.85 -2.19 0.35
CA ASN A 61 10.54 -0.98 -0.14
C ASN A 61 10.37 -0.81 -1.67
N LEU A 62 11.00 0.22 -2.24
CA LEU A 62 10.99 0.47 -3.69
C LEU A 62 11.80 -0.54 -4.52
N ASP A 63 12.66 -1.33 -3.87
CA ASP A 63 13.45 -2.41 -4.47
C ASP A 63 12.74 -3.77 -4.39
N GLU A 64 11.48 -3.78 -3.96
CA GLU A 64 10.62 -4.97 -3.81
C GLU A 64 11.06 -5.98 -2.74
N ASP A 65 11.91 -5.55 -1.80
CA ASP A 65 12.20 -6.31 -0.59
C ASP A 65 10.98 -6.37 0.31
N TYR A 66 10.72 -7.55 0.89
CA TYR A 66 9.56 -7.80 1.73
C TYR A 66 9.96 -7.91 3.19
N PHE A 67 9.35 -7.09 4.04
CA PHE A 67 9.66 -7.02 5.47
C PHE A 67 8.59 -7.65 6.36
N GLY A 68 7.46 -8.09 5.78
CA GLY A 68 6.41 -8.77 6.52
C GLY A 68 5.02 -8.18 6.31
N ILE A 69 4.10 -8.64 7.15
CA ILE A 69 2.72 -8.17 7.21
C ILE A 69 2.30 -7.97 8.67
N PHE A 70 1.31 -7.12 8.90
CA PHE A 70 0.57 -7.11 10.16
C PHE A 70 -0.91 -6.83 9.95
N GLY A 71 -1.68 -7.21 10.97
CA GLY A 71 -3.12 -7.12 10.98
C GLY A 71 -3.84 -8.24 10.24
N ALA A 72 -5.13 -8.36 10.53
CA ALA A 72 -6.02 -9.35 9.97
C ALA A 72 -7.45 -8.79 9.91
N TRP A 73 -8.36 -9.46 9.22
CA TRP A 73 -9.78 -9.12 9.30
C TRP A 73 -10.31 -9.34 10.72
N GLY A 74 -11.09 -8.39 11.24
CA GLY A 74 -11.91 -8.56 12.43
C GLY A 74 -12.03 -7.32 13.32
N ALA A 75 -12.41 -7.55 14.57
CA ALA A 75 -12.76 -6.51 15.55
C ALA A 75 -11.92 -6.60 16.85
N GLU A 76 -10.99 -7.55 16.93
CA GLU A 76 -10.07 -7.67 18.06
C GLU A 76 -8.86 -6.75 17.90
N ASN A 77 -8.01 -6.68 18.93
CA ASN A 77 -6.80 -5.86 18.88
C ASN A 77 -5.88 -6.28 17.72
N GLY A 78 -5.45 -5.29 16.95
CA GLY A 78 -4.64 -5.50 15.76
C GLY A 78 -5.42 -5.97 14.53
N GLN A 79 -6.75 -6.12 14.61
CA GLN A 79 -7.58 -6.44 13.46
C GLN A 79 -8.24 -5.19 12.85
N PHE A 80 -8.63 -5.31 11.58
CA PHE A 80 -9.32 -4.28 10.83
C PHE A 80 -10.59 -4.83 10.22
N THR A 81 -11.62 -3.98 10.13
CA THR A 81 -12.82 -4.26 9.35
C THR A 81 -12.94 -3.17 8.30
N TRP A 82 -12.86 -3.56 7.03
CA TRP A 82 -13.03 -2.66 5.87
C TRP A 82 -12.13 -1.42 5.89
N PRO A 83 -10.81 -1.56 6.08
CA PRO A 83 -9.93 -0.40 6.17
C PRO A 83 -9.92 0.37 4.84
N ASN A 84 -9.71 1.69 4.89
CA ASN A 84 -9.75 2.55 3.71
C ASN A 84 -8.51 3.43 3.53
N SER A 85 -7.87 3.84 4.62
CA SER A 85 -6.73 4.76 4.57
C SER A 85 -5.76 4.50 5.71
N ILE A 86 -4.49 4.83 5.50
CA ILE A 86 -3.40 4.73 6.47
C ILE A 86 -2.57 6.01 6.45
N THR A 87 -2.09 6.43 7.62
CA THR A 87 -1.19 7.58 7.77
C THR A 87 -0.17 7.31 8.87
N MET A 88 0.81 8.20 8.99
CA MET A 88 1.88 8.14 9.98
C MET A 88 2.11 9.56 10.51
N ASP A 89 2.41 9.67 11.81
CA ASP A 89 2.73 10.94 12.50
C ASP A 89 4.21 11.29 12.32
#